data_AF-A0A6I3MWU7-F1
#
_entry.id   AF-A0A6I3MWU7-F1
#
_cell.length_a   1.000
_cell.length_b   1.000
_cell.length_c   1.000
_cell.angle_alpha   90.00
_cell.angle_beta   90.00
_cell.angle_gamma   90.00
#
_symmetry.space_group_name_H-M   'P 1'
#
loop_
_entity.id
_entity.type
_entity.pdbx_description
1 polymer ?
#
loop_
_entity_poly.entity_id
_entity_poly.type
_entity_poly.pdbx_seq_one_letter_code
_entity_poly.pdbx_strand_id
1 'polypeptide(L)'
;MRIITPPTFKCNKCKKKFNTDIEDFGSPEVYYESRNMGNEIQFVWNYENECENCKNSIEITIEGYEYPEGFFNYEETTSEGCLIIDKATLETEHSE
;
A
#
# COMPACT_ATOMS: atom_id res chain seq x y z
N MET A 1 -3.32 11.41 1.89
CA MET A 1 -2.62 10.61 0.85
C MET A 1 -3.54 9.59 0.18
N ARG A 2 -3.31 9.26 -1.09
CA ARG A 2 -4.07 8.23 -1.84
C ARG A 2 -3.20 7.40 -2.78
N ILE A 3 -3.65 6.19 -3.10
CA ILE A 3 -3.09 5.36 -4.17
C ILE A 3 -3.59 5.90 -5.51
N ILE A 4 -2.67 6.26 -6.42
CA ILE A 4 -2.99 6.69 -7.79
C ILE A 4 -2.65 5.63 -8.85
N THR A 5 -1.80 4.67 -8.51
CA THR A 5 -1.50 3.51 -9.35
C THR A 5 -1.40 2.28 -8.46
N PRO A 6 -2.20 1.23 -8.72
CA PRO A 6 -2.19 0.05 -7.89
C PRO A 6 -0.92 -0.80 -8.13
N PRO A 7 -0.44 -1.51 -7.11
CA PRO A 7 0.69 -2.42 -7.26
C PRO A 7 0.33 -3.67 -8.06
N THR A 8 1.34 -4.34 -8.61
CA THR A 8 1.18 -5.62 -9.31
C THR A 8 1.98 -6.71 -8.61
N PHE A 9 1.41 -7.91 -8.52
CA PHE A 9 1.98 -8.99 -7.73
C PHE A 9 2.07 -10.31 -8.50
N LYS A 10 2.88 -11.21 -7.95
CA LYS A 10 3.02 -12.58 -8.43
C LYS A 10 2.91 -13.54 -7.27
N CYS A 11 1.99 -14.49 -7.37
CA CYS A 11 1.79 -15.50 -6.32
C CYS A 11 3.07 -16.33 -6.11
N ASN A 12 3.48 -16.53 -4.85
CA ASN A 12 4.70 -17.27 -4.53
C ASN A 12 4.57 -18.76 -4.83
N LYS A 13 3.37 -19.32 -4.72
CA LYS A 13 3.11 -20.75 -4.93
C LYS A 13 2.98 -21.13 -6.40
N CYS A 14 2.04 -20.54 -7.15
CA CYS A 14 1.78 -20.92 -8.55
C CYS A 14 2.41 -19.99 -9.58
N LYS A 15 3.09 -18.92 -9.16
CA LYS A 15 3.76 -17.95 -10.04
C LYS A 15 2.82 -17.19 -11.01
N LYS A 16 1.50 -17.34 -10.88
CA LYS A 16 0.51 -16.53 -11.61
C LYS A 16 0.64 -15.07 -11.17
N LYS A 17 0.70 -14.16 -12.14
CA LYS A 17 0.59 -12.72 -11.91
C LYS A 17 -0.87 -12.35 -11.73
N PHE A 18 -1.13 -11.39 -10.85
CA PHE A 18 -2.45 -10.81 -10.68
C PHE A 18 -2.29 -9.31 -10.47
N ASN A 19 -3.26 -8.57 -10.97
CA ASN A 19 -3.36 -7.13 -10.80
C ASN A 19 -4.34 -6.87 -9.66
N THR A 20 -4.12 -5.79 -8.94
CA THR A 20 -5.13 -5.21 -8.04
C THR A 20 -5.65 -3.92 -8.66
N ASP A 21 -6.86 -3.55 -8.29
CA ASP A 21 -7.46 -2.27 -8.61
C ASP A 21 -7.38 -1.34 -7.40
N ILE A 22 -7.43 -0.02 -7.62
CA ILE A 22 -7.38 0.97 -6.52
C ILE A 22 -8.56 0.75 -5.55
N GLU A 23 -9.72 0.36 -6.10
CA GLU A 23 -10.94 0.09 -5.33
C GLU A 23 -10.79 -1.09 -4.36
N ASP A 24 -9.85 -2.00 -4.62
CA ASP A 24 -9.61 -3.17 -3.76
C ASP A 24 -9.03 -2.81 -2.39
N PHE A 25 -8.35 -1.66 -2.27
CA PHE A 25 -7.67 -1.25 -1.04
C PHE A 25 -8.52 -0.37 -0.12
N GLY A 26 -9.65 0.15 -0.63
CA GLY A 26 -10.52 1.05 0.14
C GLY A 26 -9.84 2.33 0.63
N SER A 27 -10.35 2.89 1.72
CA SER A 27 -9.76 4.06 2.39
C SER A 27 -8.68 3.61 3.39
N PRO A 28 -7.58 4.36 3.54
CA PRO A 28 -6.54 4.00 4.50
C PRO A 28 -7.02 4.15 5.94
N GLU A 29 -6.46 3.33 6.82
CA GLU A 29 -6.38 3.66 8.24
C GLU A 29 -5.33 4.77 8.43
N VAL A 30 -5.61 5.72 9.32
CA VAL A 30 -4.76 6.90 9.52
C VAL A 30 -4.30 6.99 10.97
N TYR A 31 -2.99 7.06 11.17
CA TYR A 31 -2.34 7.17 12.47
C TYR A 31 -1.51 8.45 12.57
N TYR A 32 -1.40 8.99 13.78
CA TYR A 32 -0.70 10.25 14.05
C TYR A 32 0.34 10.04 15.14
N GLU A 33 1.59 10.41 14.86
CA GLU A 33 2.67 10.41 15.83
C GLU A 33 3.29 11.80 15.96
N SER A 34 3.39 12.32 17.18
CA SER A 34 3.97 13.64 17.41
C SER A 34 5.50 13.60 17.38
N ARG A 35 6.10 14.40 16.48
CA ARG A 35 7.55 14.53 16.29
C ARG A 35 7.99 16.00 16.34
N ASN A 36 9.29 16.25 16.19
CA ASN A 36 9.89 17.58 16.37
C ASN A 36 9.36 18.67 15.41
N MET A 37 8.92 18.30 14.19
CA MET A 37 8.45 19.24 13.15
C MET A 37 6.93 19.18 12.93
N GLY A 38 6.19 18.58 13.87
CA GLY A 38 4.75 18.37 13.76
C GLY A 38 4.38 16.89 13.83
N ASN A 39 3.16 16.55 13.41
CA ASN A 39 2.73 15.17 13.36
C ASN A 39 3.34 14.49 12.13
N GLU A 40 3.87 13.29 12.32
CA GLU A 40 3.97 12.31 11.27
C GLU A 40 2.61 11.65 11.12
N ILE A 41 2.11 11.58 9.88
CA ILE A 41 0.86 10.92 9.55
C ILE A 41 1.18 9.68 8.76
N GLN A 42 0.70 8.52 9.22
CA GLN A 42 0.83 7.25 8.54
C GLN A 42 -0.53 6.85 7.95
N PHE A 43 -0.52 6.47 6.67
CA PHE A 43 -1.66 5.95 5.94
C PHE A 43 -1.41 4.47 5.64
N VAL A 44 -2.31 3.59 6.08
CA VAL A 44 -2.15 2.14 5.93
C VAL A 44 -3.32 1.58 5.13
N TRP A 45 -3.00 0.90 4.02
CA TRP A 45 -3.96 0.11 3.24
C TRP A 45 -3.64 -1.37 3.37
N ASN A 46 -4.65 -2.16 3.75
CA ASN A 46 -4.55 -3.60 3.87
C ASN A 46 -5.37 -4.28 2.78
N TYR A 47 -4.77 -5.29 2.13
CA TYR A 47 -5.43 -6.11 1.13
C TYR A 47 -5.18 -7.59 1.45
N GLU A 48 -6.27 -8.33 1.60
CA GLU A 48 -6.28 -9.76 1.86
C GLU A 48 -7.09 -10.47 0.78
N ASN A 49 -6.50 -11.48 0.14
CA ASN A 49 -7.21 -12.30 -0.84
C ASN A 49 -6.59 -13.70 -0.98
N GLU A 50 -7.24 -14.58 -1.73
CA GLU A 50 -6.70 -15.86 -2.13
C GLU A 50 -6.32 -15.87 -3.61
N CYS A 51 -5.17 -16.46 -3.93
CA CYS A 51 -4.79 -16.67 -5.32
C CYS A 51 -5.83 -17.55 -6.02
N GLU A 52 -6.52 -16.99 -7.01
CA GLU A 52 -7.59 -17.67 -7.75
C GLU A 52 -7.20 -19.05 -8.30
N ASN A 53 -5.92 -19.21 -8.65
CA ASN A 53 -5.41 -20.42 -9.28
C ASN A 53 -4.99 -21.53 -8.30
N CYS A 54 -4.52 -21.19 -7.09
CA CYS A 54 -3.95 -22.19 -6.17
C CYS A 54 -4.36 -22.04 -4.71
N LYS A 55 -5.30 -21.12 -4.44
CA LYS A 55 -5.87 -20.83 -3.12
C LYS A 55 -4.80 -20.55 -2.06
N ASN A 56 -3.70 -19.93 -2.49
CA ASN A 56 -2.67 -19.45 -1.59
C ASN A 56 -3.15 -18.14 -0.98
N SER A 57 -3.08 -18.01 0.35
CA SER A 57 -3.34 -16.75 1.04
C SER A 57 -2.37 -15.68 0.56
N ILE A 58 -2.88 -14.48 0.30
CA ILE A 58 -2.12 -13.31 -0.11
C ILE A 58 -2.53 -12.19 0.82
N GLU A 59 -1.53 -11.54 1.40
CA GLU A 59 -1.71 -10.36 2.24
C GLU A 59 -0.71 -9.31 1.77
N ILE A 60 -1.18 -8.06 1.66
CA ILE A 60 -0.42 -6.92 1.19
C ILE A 60 -0.75 -5.74 2.10
N THR A 61 0.29 -5.08 2.58
CA THR A 61 0.15 -3.82 3.32
C THR A 61 0.94 -2.74 2.58
N ILE A 62 0.28 -1.63 2.29
CA ILE A 62 0.89 -0.43 1.71
C ILE A 62 0.86 0.64 2.77
N GLU A 63 2.00 1.27 3.01
CA GLU A 63 2.17 2.31 4.01
C GLU A 63 2.74 3.55 3.36
N GLY A 64 2.11 4.69 3.62
CA GLY A 64 2.57 5.99 3.18
C GLY A 64 2.70 6.94 4.36
N TYR A 65 3.76 7.74 4.38
CA TYR A 65 4.06 8.63 5.49
C TYR A 65 4.15 10.07 5.01
N GLU A 66 3.49 10.97 5.74
CA GLU A 66 3.64 12.42 5.59
C GLU A 66 4.39 12.98 6.81
N TYR A 67 5.48 13.71 6.55
CA TYR A 67 6.20 14.41 7.60
C TYR A 67 7.11 15.52 7.03
N PRO A 68 6.88 16.81 7.35
CA PRO A 68 5.75 17.32 8.13
C PRO A 68 4.40 17.08 7.40
N GLU A 69 3.29 17.26 8.12
CA GLU A 69 1.93 17.12 7.57
C GLU A 69 1.80 17.78 6.18
N GLY A 70 1.29 17.02 5.20
CA GLY A 70 1.13 17.43 3.80
C GLY A 70 2.33 17.18 2.88
N PHE A 71 3.49 16.80 3.40
CA PHE A 71 4.69 16.49 2.61
C PHE A 71 5.00 15.00 2.62
N PHE A 72 5.15 14.40 1.44
CA PHE A 72 5.58 13.01 1.31
C PHE A 72 6.95 12.81 1.99
N ASN A 73 7.03 11.84 2.88
CA ASN A 73 8.26 11.47 3.58
C ASN A 73 8.84 10.17 2.98
N TYR A 74 8.12 9.06 3.11
CA TYR A 74 8.49 7.77 2.53
C TYR A 74 7.27 6.86 2.37
N GLU A 75 7.47 5.74 1.68
CA GLU A 75 6.48 4.68 1.52
C GLU A 75 7.13 3.30 1.75
N GLU A 76 6.35 2.37 2.25
CA GLU A 76 6.72 0.97 2.39
C GLU A 76 5.60 0.07 1.83
N THR A 77 5.98 -1.09 1.29
CA THR A 77 5.00 -2.09 0.87
C THR A 77 5.53 -3.44 1.30
N THR A 78 4.74 -4.15 2.09
CA THR A 78 5.01 -5.51 2.53
C THR A 78 4.02 -6.47 1.91
N SER A 79 4.42 -7.73 1.76
CA SER A 79 3.57 -8.74 1.15
C SER A 79 3.88 -10.13 1.66
N GLU A 80 2.84 -10.89 1.99
CA GLU A 80 2.91 -12.31 2.33
C GLU A 80 2.21 -13.15 1.27
N GLY A 81 2.76 -14.34 0.99
CA GLY A 81 2.19 -15.25 -0.03
C GLY A 81 2.33 -14.79 -1.51
N CYS A 82 2.80 -13.57 -1.76
CA CYS A 82 3.13 -13.07 -3.08
C CYS A 82 4.47 -12.30 -3.12
N LEU A 83 4.88 -11.90 -4.32
CA LEU A 83 6.03 -11.05 -4.60
C LEU A 83 5.52 -9.79 -5.28
N ILE A 84 5.95 -8.62 -4.78
CA ILE A 84 5.73 -7.32 -5.42
C ILE A 84 6.54 -7.26 -6.71
N ILE A 85 5.87 -7.03 -7.84
CA ILE A 85 6.51 -6.84 -9.15
C ILE A 85 6.66 -5.36 -9.44
N ASP A 86 5.57 -4.61 -9.25
CA ASP A 86 5.51 -3.16 -9.39
C ASP A 86 4.88 -2.60 -8.12
N LYS A 87 5.49 -1.55 -7.57
CA LYS A 87 4.98 -0.87 -6.36
C LYS A 87 3.77 0.00 -6.68
N ALA A 88 3.00 0.31 -5.64
CA ALA A 88 1.97 1.33 -5.73
C ALA A 88 2.62 2.70 -5.98
N THR A 89 1.87 3.64 -6.55
CA THR A 89 2.26 5.06 -6.53
C THR A 89 1.31 5.82 -5.62
N LEU A 90 1.87 6.56 -4.67
CA LEU A 90 1.15 7.35 -3.69
C LEU A 90 1.25 8.85 -4.01
N GLU A 91 0.19 9.59 -3.72
CA GLU A 91 0.13 11.04 -3.89
C GLU A 91 -0.43 11.70 -2.62
N THR A 92 0.21 12.78 -2.17
CA THR A 92 -0.32 13.62 -1.08
C THR A 92 -1.35 14.59 -1.63
N GLU A 93 -2.37 14.91 -0.83
CA GLU A 93 -3.50 15.75 -1.25
C GLU A 93 -3.12 17.23 -1.47
N HIS A 94 -1.89 17.62 -1.15
CA HIS A 94 -1.38 18.99 -1.25
C HIS A 94 -0.52 19.26 -2.50
N SER A 95 -0.63 18.40 -3.52
CA SER A 95 0.08 18.54 -4.80
C SER A 95 -0.66 19.50 -5.75
N GLU A 96 -0.74 20.79 -5.43
CA GLU A 96 -1.17 21.87 -6.36
C GLU A 96 -0.17 23.03 -6.37
#